data_AF-A0A916SUX9-F1
#
_entry.id   AF-A0A916SUX9-F1
#
_cell.length_a   1.000
_cell.length_b   1.000
_cell.length_c   1.000
_cell.angle_alpha   90.00
_cell.angle_beta   90.00
_cell.angle_gamma   90.00
#
_symmetry.space_group_name_H-M   'P 1'
#
loop_
_entity.id
_entity.type
_entity.pdbx_description
1 polymer ?
#
loop_
_entity_poly.entity_id
_entity_poly.type
_entity_poly.pdbx_seq_one_letter_code
_entity_poly.pdbx_strand_id
1 'polypeptide(L)'
;MADRLTAKQVVPLTEEERAELRDMASAHEITPGLLARALLLRGMGELRSGDAMSLRAVAAEKIAAAKRITAGARAAVAQRWGK
;
A
#
# COMPACT_ATOMS: atom_id res chain seq x y z
N MET A 1 9.42 -24.46 -11.00
CA MET A 1 8.51 -23.84 -11.99
C MET A 1 8.21 -22.43 -11.53
N ALA A 2 8.43 -21.41 -12.36
CA ALA A 2 8.05 -20.04 -12.00
C ALA A 2 6.52 -19.96 -12.03
N ASP A 3 5.92 -19.75 -10.87
CA ASP A 3 4.47 -19.59 -10.72
C ASP A 3 4.04 -18.38 -11.56
N ARG A 4 3.22 -18.61 -12.59
CA ARG A 4 2.78 -17.52 -13.48
C ARG A 4 1.86 -16.60 -12.69
N LEU A 5 2.06 -15.28 -12.79
CA LEU A 5 1.12 -14.31 -12.24
C LEU A 5 -0.21 -14.44 -13.00
N THR A 6 -1.21 -15.04 -12.37
CA THR A 6 -2.49 -15.43 -13.01
C THR A 6 -3.53 -14.32 -13.03
N ALA A 7 -3.44 -13.36 -12.11
CA ALA A 7 -4.40 -12.28 -11.95
C ALA A 7 -3.71 -10.92 -11.82
N LYS A 8 -4.36 -9.87 -12.32
CA LYS A 8 -3.92 -8.50 -12.11
C LYS A 8 -4.10 -8.14 -10.64
N GLN A 9 -2.99 -7.89 -9.95
CA GLN A 9 -2.98 -7.45 -8.56
C GLN A 9 -3.05 -5.93 -8.52
N VAL A 10 -3.90 -5.39 -7.65
CA VAL A 10 -4.06 -3.93 -7.46
C VAL A 10 -3.86 -3.64 -5.98
N VAL A 11 -3.00 -2.67 -5.68
CA VAL A 11 -2.79 -2.15 -4.33
C VAL A 11 -3.32 -0.72 -4.30
N PRO A 12 -4.22 -0.39 -3.36
CA PRO A 12 -4.74 0.97 -3.25
C PRO A 12 -3.64 1.89 -2.70
N LEU A 13 -3.16 2.79 -3.55
CA LEU A 13 -2.23 3.86 -3.20
C LEU A 13 -2.89 5.21 -3.52
N THR A 14 -2.61 6.20 -2.70
CA THR A 14 -2.82 7.63 -2.99
C THR A 14 -1.91 8.09 -4.13
N GLU A 15 -2.16 9.30 -4.63
CA GLU A 15 -1.33 9.88 -5.68
C GLU A 15 0.10 10.15 -5.18
N GLU A 16 0.25 10.66 -3.95
CA GLU A 16 1.57 10.87 -3.35
C GLU A 16 2.34 9.56 -3.17
N GLU A 17 1.71 8.53 -2.59
CA GLU A 17 2.35 7.21 -2.41
C GLU A 17 2.77 6.59 -3.76
N ARG A 18 1.97 6.80 -4.81
CA ARG A 18 2.30 6.33 -6.16
C ARG A 18 3.45 7.11 -6.78
N ALA A 19 3.57 8.42 -6.52
CA ALA A 19 4.69 9.22 -6.96
C ALA A 19 5.98 8.76 -6.25
N GLU A 20 5.95 8.62 -4.94
CA GLU A 20 7.08 8.18 -4.12
C GLU A 20 7.58 6.80 -4.55
N LEU A 21 6.67 5.85 -4.80
CA LEU A 21 7.05 4.52 -5.31
C LEU A 21 7.75 4.60 -6.67
N ARG A 22 7.34 5.51 -7.56
CA ARG A 22 7.98 5.69 -8.87
C ARG A 22 9.37 6.31 -8.73
N ASP A 23 9.52 7.28 -7.85
CA ASP A 23 10.80 7.97 -7.62
C ASP A 23 11.82 7.00 -7.01
N MET A 24 11.42 6.22 -5.99
CA MET A 24 12.28 5.17 -5.43
C MET A 24 12.65 4.12 -6.48
N ALA A 25 11.69 3.68 -7.30
CA ALA A 25 11.96 2.68 -8.34
C ALA A 25 12.96 3.21 -9.38
N SER A 26 12.82 4.48 -9.76
CA SER A 26 13.75 5.18 -10.64
C SER A 26 15.17 5.23 -10.05
N ALA A 27 15.29 5.61 -8.76
CA ALA A 27 16.58 5.67 -8.06
C ALA A 27 17.29 4.31 -7.97
N HIS A 28 16.54 3.21 -8.03
CA HIS A 28 17.06 1.85 -8.03
C HIS A 28 17.11 1.20 -9.42
N GLU A 29 16.86 1.97 -10.49
CA GLU A 29 16.89 1.51 -11.89
C GLU A 29 15.99 0.29 -12.16
N ILE A 30 14.85 0.20 -11.47
CA ILE A 30 13.88 -0.89 -11.62
C ILE A 30 12.46 -0.37 -11.85
N THR A 31 11.58 -1.23 -12.36
CA THR A 31 10.17 -0.84 -12.54
C THR A 31 9.45 -0.75 -11.18
N PRO A 32 8.46 0.15 -11.03
CA PRO A 32 7.70 0.29 -9.78
C PRO A 32 7.06 -1.01 -9.30
N GLY A 33 6.58 -1.84 -10.23
CA GLY A 33 6.00 -3.15 -9.92
C GLY A 33 7.03 -4.15 -9.35
N LEU A 34 8.27 -4.14 -9.86
CA LEU A 34 9.34 -4.98 -9.33
C LEU A 34 9.78 -4.51 -7.95
N LEU A 35 9.93 -3.20 -7.73
CA LEU A 35 10.23 -2.65 -6.41
C LEU A 35 9.12 -3.01 -5.40
N ALA A 36 7.86 -2.78 -5.75
CA ALA A 36 6.72 -3.11 -4.89
C ALA A 36 6.69 -4.60 -4.54
N ARG A 37 6.96 -5.48 -5.51
CA ARG A 37 7.05 -6.92 -5.27
C ARG A 37 8.21 -7.26 -4.32
N ALA A 38 9.38 -6.66 -4.50
CA ALA A 38 10.54 -6.90 -3.64
C ALA A 38 10.26 -6.48 -2.19
N LEU A 39 9.68 -5.28 -1.99
CA LEU A 39 9.28 -4.76 -0.68
C LEU A 39 8.20 -5.63 -0.03
N LEU A 40 7.21 -6.10 -0.79
CA LEU A 40 6.17 -7.00 -0.29
C LEU A 40 6.78 -8.33 0.21
N LEU A 41 7.66 -8.96 -0.57
CA LEU A 41 8.30 -10.22 -0.18
C LEU A 41 9.18 -10.04 1.05
N ARG A 42 9.94 -8.94 1.11
CA ARG A 42 10.76 -8.54 2.27
C ARG A 42 9.88 -8.41 3.51
N GLY A 43 8.85 -7.57 3.46
CA GLY A 43 7.96 -7.30 4.58
C GLY A 43 7.22 -8.56 5.06
N MET A 44 6.82 -9.46 4.16
CA MET A 44 6.25 -10.76 4.55
C MET A 44 7.25 -11.62 5.34
N GLY A 45 8.53 -11.61 4.97
CA GLY A 45 9.58 -12.29 5.74
C GLY A 45 9.70 -11.73 7.16
N GLU A 46 9.75 -10.40 7.27
CA GLU A 46 9.87 -9.68 8.54
C GLU A 46 8.67 -9.93 9.47
N LEU A 47 7.45 -9.91 8.93
CA LEU A 47 6.24 -10.24 9.68
C LEU A 47 6.24 -11.68 10.18
N ARG A 48 6.71 -12.64 9.38
CA ARG A 48 6.82 -14.05 9.80
C ARG A 48 7.86 -14.25 10.90
N SER A 49 8.93 -13.47 10.90
CA SER A 49 9.92 -13.46 11.98
C SER A 49 9.47 -12.73 13.24
N GLY A 50 8.29 -12.08 13.22
CA GLY A 50 7.79 -11.29 14.35
C GLY A 50 8.51 -9.96 14.53
N ASP A 51 9.03 -9.36 13.44
CA ASP A 51 9.69 -8.05 13.52
C ASP A 51 8.73 -6.98 14.06
N ALA A 52 9.13 -6.35 15.16
CA ALA A 52 8.27 -5.44 15.90
C ALA A 52 7.95 -4.17 15.12
N MET A 53 8.85 -3.70 14.26
CA MET A 53 8.65 -2.48 13.47
C MET A 53 7.64 -2.73 12.35
N SER A 54 7.79 -3.83 11.62
CA SER A 54 6.85 -4.24 10.57
C SER A 54 5.46 -4.55 11.14
N LEU A 55 5.36 -5.17 12.33
CA LEU A 55 4.09 -5.37 13.02
C LEU A 55 3.42 -4.05 13.42
N ARG A 56 4.19 -3.07 13.92
CA ARG A 56 3.68 -1.74 14.26
C ARG A 56 3.22 -0.97 13.02
N ALA A 57 3.95 -1.06 11.91
CA ALA A 57 3.58 -0.44 10.65
C ALA A 57 2.22 -0.96 10.15
N VAL A 58 2.00 -2.27 10.18
CA VAL A 58 0.71 -2.88 9.82
C VAL A 58 -0.42 -2.43 10.75
N ALA A 59 -0.17 -2.37 12.06
CA ALA A 59 -1.17 -1.91 13.02
C ALA A 59 -1.54 -0.43 12.81
N ALA A 60 -0.56 0.43 12.52
CA ALA A 60 -0.77 1.84 12.21
C ALA A 60 -1.59 2.01 10.92
N GLU A 61 -1.24 1.27 9.86
CA GLU A 61 -1.95 1.31 8.59
C GLU A 61 -3.40 0.81 8.71
N LYS A 62 -3.66 -0.22 9.53
CA LYS A 62 -5.03 -0.66 9.84
C LYS A 62 -5.88 0.47 10.43
N ILE A 63 -5.30 1.28 11.31
CA ILE A 63 -5.98 2.45 11.90
C ILE A 63 -6.15 3.56 10.87
N ALA A 64 -5.11 3.85 10.07
CA ALA A 64 -5.15 4.89 9.05
C ALA A 64 -6.15 4.58 7.94
N ALA A 65 -6.24 3.33 7.48
CA ALA A 65 -7.21 2.88 6.50
C ALA A 65 -8.65 3.04 7.01
N ALA A 66 -8.92 2.70 8.28
CA ALA A 66 -10.23 2.94 8.89
C ALA A 66 -10.61 4.44 8.91
N LYS A 67 -9.62 5.31 9.15
CA LYS A 67 -9.81 6.77 9.07
C LYS A 67 -10.09 7.23 7.64
N ARG A 68 -9.37 6.72 6.64
CA ARG A 68 -9.60 7.04 5.21
C ARG A 68 -11.00 6.63 4.75
N ILE A 69 -11.46 5.43 5.11
CA ILE A 69 -12.82 4.95 4.80
C ILE A 69 -13.87 5.85 5.46
N THR A 70 -13.67 6.20 6.74
CA THR A 70 -14.61 7.05 7.49
C THR A 70 -14.64 8.48 6.94
N ALA A 71 -13.49 9.04 6.56
CA ALA A 71 -13.38 10.36 5.95
C ALA A 71 -14.02 10.39 4.56
N GLY A 72 -13.78 9.37 3.73
CA GLY A 72 -14.43 9.20 2.43
C GLY A 72 -15.95 9.06 2.55
N ALA A 73 -16.43 8.30 3.54
CA ALA A 73 -17.86 8.17 3.82
C ALA A 73 -18.49 9.51 4.25
N ARG A 74 -17.81 10.29 5.10
CA ARG A 74 -18.28 11.62 5.51
C ARG A 74 -18.28 12.62 4.35
N ALA A 75 -17.26 12.61 3.50
CA ALA A 75 -17.19 13.47 2.32
C ALA A 75 -18.29 13.12 1.30
N ALA A 76 -18.55 11.83 1.08
CA ALA A 76 -19.63 11.37 0.20
C ALA A 76 -21.02 11.74 0.76
N VAL A 77 -21.22 11.67 2.08
CA VAL A 77 -22.45 12.13 2.73
C VAL A 77 -22.60 13.65 2.64
N ALA A 78 -21.53 14.43 2.84
CA ALA A 78 -21.55 15.88 2.69
C ALA A 78 -21.91 16.32 1.26
N GLN A 79 -21.33 15.68 0.24
CA GLN A 79 -21.71 15.91 -1.16
C GLN A 79 -23.16 15.53 -1.46
N ARG A 80 -23.69 14.47 -0.83
CA ARG A 80 -25.05 13.99 -1.06
C ARG A 80 -26.14 14.84 -0.41
N TRP A 81 -25.81 15.61 0.63
CA TRP A 81 -26.76 16.43 1.39
C TRP A 81 -26.58 17.95 1.23
N GLY A 82 -25.76 18.39 0.26
CA GLY A 82 -25.75 19.78 -0.20
C GLY A 82 -25.21 20.80 0.81
N LYS A 83 -23.88 20.91 0.85
CA LYS A 83 -23.22 22.22 0.84
C LYS A 83 -22.32 22.29 -0.39
#